data_AF-A0A427TNF6-F1
#
_entry.id   AF-A0A427TNF6-F1
#
_cell.length_a   1.000
_cell.length_b   1.000
_cell.length_c   1.000
_cell.angle_alpha   90.00
_cell.angle_beta   90.00
_cell.angle_gamma   90.00
#
_symmetry.space_group_name_H-M   'P 1'
#
loop_
_entity.id
_entity.type
_entity.pdbx_description
1 polymer ?
#
loop_
_entity_poly.entity_id
_entity_poly.type
_entity_poly.pdbx_seq_one_letter_code
_entity_poly.pdbx_strand_id
1 'polypeptide(L)'
;MEKVADIASDIGEYIRQQRNTAKISLRQLSKLAGVSNPYLSQIERGVRKPSAEILQQIAKGLRISAEALYVQAGILDLPTGGPVGDAIRADAELTERQKQVLLDVYESFRRENAAARPAAESAPTPDTPDTAPAADTKESA
;
A
#
# COMPACT_ATOMS: atom_id res chain seq x y z
N MET A 1 -6.32 -14.03 18.74
CA MET A 1 -4.84 -13.88 18.67
C MET A 1 -4.26 -14.34 17.33
N GLU A 2 -4.98 -15.16 16.56
CA GLU A 2 -4.56 -15.72 15.26
C GLU A 2 -4.29 -14.65 14.17
N LYS A 3 -5.23 -13.71 13.96
CA LYS A 3 -5.09 -12.60 12.98
C LYS A 3 -3.83 -11.74 13.14
N VAL A 4 -3.22 -11.66 14.33
CA VAL A 4 -2.07 -10.78 14.58
C VAL A 4 -0.75 -11.45 14.16
N ALA A 5 -0.70 -12.78 14.19
CA ALA A 5 0.45 -13.55 13.74
C ALA A 5 0.54 -13.58 12.22
N ASP A 6 -0.61 -13.73 11.53
CA ASP A 6 -0.69 -13.70 10.07
C ASP A 6 -0.15 -12.37 9.52
N ILE A 7 -0.57 -11.25 10.10
CA ILE A 7 -0.10 -9.92 9.74
C ILE A 7 1.43 -9.77 9.87
N ALA A 8 2.03 -10.35 10.92
CA ALA A 8 3.48 -10.31 11.12
C ALA A 8 4.23 -11.19 10.11
N SER A 9 3.60 -12.28 9.67
CA SER A 9 4.11 -13.13 8.59
C SER A 9 4.06 -12.40 7.24
N ASP A 10 2.93 -11.75 6.94
CA ASP A 10 2.70 -11.05 5.67
C ASP A 10 3.67 -9.88 5.45
N ILE A 11 3.97 -9.10 6.50
CA ILE A 11 4.96 -8.03 6.40
C ILE A 11 6.40 -8.56 6.24
N GLY A 12 6.72 -9.67 6.93
CA GLY A 12 8.04 -10.29 6.83
C GLY A 12 8.34 -10.80 5.42
N GLU A 13 7.36 -11.46 4.81
CA GLU A 13 7.44 -11.94 3.43
C GLU A 13 7.57 -10.79 2.44
N TYR A 14 6.81 -9.71 2.62
CA TYR A 14 6.91 -8.54 1.76
C TYR A 14 8.28 -7.85 1.85
N ILE A 15 8.84 -7.67 3.06
CA ILE A 15 10.20 -7.12 3.24
C ILE A 15 11.22 -7.98 2.48
N ARG A 16 11.10 -9.31 2.58
CA ARG A 16 11.96 -10.25 1.85
C ARG A 16 11.82 -10.09 0.34
N GLN A 17 10.60 -9.95 -0.18
CA GLN A 17 10.33 -9.75 -1.61
C GLN A 17 10.94 -8.44 -2.12
N GLN A 18 10.76 -7.33 -1.40
CA GLN A 18 11.33 -6.03 -1.75
C GLN A 18 12.86 -6.08 -1.75
N ARG A 19 13.45 -6.74 -0.75
CA ARG A 19 14.90 -6.96 -0.67
C ARG A 19 15.44 -7.72 -1.88
N ASN A 20 14.74 -8.80 -2.29
CA ASN A 20 15.13 -9.60 -3.45
C ASN A 20 14.99 -8.80 -4.76
N THR A 21 13.93 -8.00 -4.88
CA THR A 21 13.70 -7.10 -6.04
C THR A 21 14.80 -6.05 -6.16
N ALA A 22 15.22 -5.47 -5.03
CA ALA A 22 16.36 -4.56 -4.95
C ALA A 22 17.73 -5.26 -5.14
N LYS A 23 17.76 -6.60 -5.26
CA LYS A 23 18.96 -7.43 -5.42
C LYS A 23 20.02 -7.21 -4.34
N ILE A 24 19.60 -6.92 -3.11
CA ILE A 24 20.51 -6.74 -1.98
C ILE A 24 20.42 -7.93 -1.01
N SER A 25 21.54 -8.28 -0.38
CA SER A 25 21.55 -9.35 0.63
C SER A 25 20.90 -8.89 1.93
N LEU A 26 20.46 -9.85 2.77
CA LEU A 26 19.95 -9.57 4.12
C LEU A 26 20.95 -8.75 4.96
N ARG A 27 22.25 -9.06 4.84
CA ARG A 27 23.33 -8.35 5.53
C ARG A 27 23.53 -6.93 5.03
N GLN A 28 23.27 -6.69 3.75
CA GLN A 28 23.32 -5.36 3.18
C GLN A 28 22.12 -4.53 3.64
N LEU A 29 20.90 -5.10 3.59
CA LEU A 29 19.72 -4.42 4.12
C LEU A 29 19.86 -4.09 5.61
N SER A 30 20.37 -5.02 6.42
CA SER A 30 20.57 -4.78 7.85
C SER A 30 21.51 -3.59 8.11
N LYS A 31 22.59 -3.45 7.32
CA LYS A 31 23.49 -2.29 7.40
C LYS A 31 22.81 -0.99 6.97
N LEU A 32 22.07 -1.01 5.86
CA LEU A 32 21.39 0.17 5.32
C LEU A 32 20.25 0.67 6.24
N ALA A 33 19.53 -0.27 6.86
CA ALA A 33 18.47 0.02 7.80
C ALA A 33 18.98 0.38 9.20
N GLY A 34 20.23 0.06 9.55
CA GLY A 34 20.75 0.21 10.91
C GLY A 34 20.16 -0.80 11.91
N VAL A 35 19.62 -1.90 11.41
CA VAL A 35 18.99 -2.96 12.21
C VAL A 35 19.94 -4.17 12.28
N SER A 36 19.97 -4.89 13.40
CA SER A 36 20.82 -6.07 13.51
C SER A 36 20.39 -7.18 12.53
N ASN A 37 21.35 -7.85 11.93
CA ASN A 37 21.07 -8.93 10.96
C ASN A 37 20.23 -10.09 11.55
N PRO A 38 20.49 -10.56 12.80
CA PRO A 38 19.66 -11.60 13.42
C PRO A 38 18.21 -11.15 13.62
N TYR A 39 17.99 -9.89 14.00
CA TYR A 39 16.64 -9.37 14.22
C TYR A 39 15.88 -9.21 12.91
N LEU A 40 16.52 -8.68 11.86
CA LEU A 40 15.93 -8.60 10.53
C LEU A 40 15.56 -10.00 9.97
N SER A 41 16.39 -11.02 10.23
CA SER A 41 16.09 -12.42 9.88
C SER A 41 14.86 -12.97 10.61
N GLN A 42 14.62 -12.55 11.85
CA GLN A 42 13.42 -12.93 12.60
C GLN A 42 12.17 -12.24 12.04
N ILE A 43 12.30 -10.99 11.60
CA ILE A 43 11.22 -10.24 10.96
C ILE A 43 10.83 -10.87 9.62
N GLU A 44 11.79 -11.13 8.71
CA GLU A 44 11.51 -11.73 7.39
C GLU A 44 10.88 -13.14 7.45
N ARG A 45 10.92 -13.80 8.61
CA ARG A 45 10.30 -15.11 8.85
C ARG A 45 9.00 -15.05 9.64
N GLY A 46 8.51 -13.85 9.96
CA GLY A 46 7.29 -13.66 10.76
C GLY A 46 7.44 -14.04 12.25
N VAL A 47 8.66 -14.36 12.73
CA VAL A 47 8.90 -14.77 14.12
C VAL A 47 8.82 -13.59 15.08
N ARG A 48 9.13 -12.38 14.60
CA ARG A 48 9.08 -11.15 15.39
C ARG A 48 8.30 -10.07 14.67
N LYS A 49 7.38 -9.45 15.40
CA LYS A 49 6.68 -8.25 14.94
C LYS A 49 7.59 -7.02 15.10
N PRO A 50 7.92 -6.29 14.02
CA PRO A 50 8.69 -5.06 14.11
C PRO A 50 7.85 -3.92 14.69
N SER A 51 8.50 -2.94 15.34
CA SER A 51 7.87 -1.66 15.71
C SER A 51 7.78 -0.72 14.51
N ALA A 52 7.00 0.35 14.63
CA ALA A 52 6.89 1.38 13.59
C ALA A 52 8.26 2.00 13.24
N GLU A 53 9.09 2.28 14.25
CA GLU A 53 10.44 2.81 14.04
C GLU A 53 11.33 1.85 13.21
N ILE A 54 11.26 0.55 13.52
CA ILE A 54 12.01 -0.47 12.78
C ILE A 54 11.51 -0.58 11.34
N LEU A 55 10.20 -0.49 11.12
CA LEU A 55 9.63 -0.46 9.76
C LEU A 55 10.10 0.77 8.97
N GLN A 56 10.19 1.96 9.59
CA GLN A 56 10.75 3.15 8.93
C GLN A 56 12.21 2.97 8.54
N GLN A 57 13.01 2.42 9.44
CA GLN A 57 14.42 2.10 9.20
C GLN A 57 14.59 1.13 8.02
N ILE A 58 13.77 0.08 7.98
CA ILE A 58 13.77 -0.91 6.89
C ILE A 58 13.32 -0.27 5.57
N ALA A 59 12.24 0.54 5.57
CA ALA A 59 11.79 1.29 4.39
C ALA A 59 12.90 2.18 3.83
N LYS A 60 13.61 2.91 4.70
CA LYS A 60 14.75 3.73 4.30
C LYS A 60 15.87 2.88 3.67
N GLY A 61 16.16 1.72 4.25
CA GLY A 61 17.14 0.78 3.70
C GLY A 61 16.76 0.19 2.34
N LEU A 62 15.46 -0.02 2.11
CA LEU A 62 14.89 -0.48 0.84
C LEU A 62 14.61 0.65 -0.16
N ARG A 63 14.72 1.92 0.26
CA ARG A 63 14.35 3.12 -0.52
C ARG A 63 12.89 3.11 -1.00
N ILE A 64 11.99 2.65 -0.14
CA ILE A 64 10.54 2.65 -0.37
C ILE A 64 9.84 3.51 0.69
N SER A 65 8.58 3.88 0.46
CA SER A 65 7.80 4.61 1.46
C SER A 65 7.52 3.72 2.68
N ALA A 66 7.64 4.27 3.89
CA ALA A 66 7.27 3.58 5.12
C ALA A 66 5.77 3.27 5.16
N GLU A 67 4.96 4.11 4.50
CA GLU A 67 3.52 3.92 4.31
C GLU A 67 3.19 2.58 3.66
N ALA A 68 3.92 2.19 2.60
CA ALA A 68 3.72 0.91 1.92
C ALA A 68 3.98 -0.29 2.86
N LEU A 69 4.95 -0.17 3.78
CA LEU A 69 5.19 -1.19 4.79
C LEU A 69 4.12 -1.20 5.88
N TYR A 70 3.55 -0.06 6.24
CA TYR A 70 2.48 0.01 7.24
C TYR A 70 1.16 -0.55 6.74
N VAL A 71 0.86 -0.31 5.47
CA VAL A 71 -0.26 -0.91 4.75
C VAL A 71 -0.16 -2.42 4.78
N GLN A 72 0.99 -2.95 4.37
CA GLN A 72 1.20 -4.39 4.32
C GLN A 72 1.26 -5.03 5.73
N ALA A 73 1.68 -4.27 6.74
CA ALA A 73 1.65 -4.70 8.13
C ALA A 73 0.26 -4.57 8.79
N GLY A 74 -0.79 -4.19 8.05
CA GLY A 74 -2.13 -3.96 8.60
C GLY A 74 -2.16 -2.94 9.75
N ILE A 75 -1.13 -2.09 9.84
CA ILE A 75 -1.01 -1.02 10.85
C ILE A 75 -1.63 0.27 10.30
N LEU A 76 -1.68 0.40 8.98
CA LEU A 76 -2.34 1.48 8.28
C LEU A 76 -3.32 0.83 7.31
N ASP A 77 -4.62 0.85 7.60
CA ASP A 77 -5.59 0.77 6.49
C ASP A 77 -5.17 1.89 5.52
N LEU A 78 -4.96 1.59 4.23
CA LEU A 78 -4.74 2.65 3.24
C LEU A 78 -5.76 3.74 3.54
N PRO A 79 -5.41 5.03 3.51
CA PRO A 79 -6.43 6.04 3.38
C PRO A 79 -7.22 5.65 2.13
N THR A 80 -8.38 5.04 2.31
CA THR A 80 -9.31 4.72 1.24
C THR A 80 -9.97 6.01 0.74
N GLY A 81 -9.24 7.12 0.70
CA GLY A 81 -9.60 8.34 0.00
C GLY A 81 -9.32 8.16 -1.48
N GLY A 82 -10.05 7.23 -2.11
CA GLY A 82 -10.31 7.38 -3.52
C GLY A 82 -11.24 8.58 -3.73
N PRO A 83 -11.41 9.07 -4.98
CA PRO A 83 -12.28 10.21 -5.25
C PRO A 83 -13.70 10.05 -4.68
N VAL A 84 -14.19 8.80 -4.61
CA VAL A 84 -15.48 8.46 -4.01
C VAL A 84 -15.49 8.64 -2.48
N GLY A 85 -14.45 8.20 -1.76
CA GLY A 85 -14.37 8.37 -0.31
C GLY A 85 -14.25 9.83 0.09
N ASP A 86 -13.52 10.61 -0.71
CA ASP A 86 -13.38 12.06 -0.50
C ASP A 86 -14.68 12.80 -0.79
N ALA A 87 -15.40 12.42 -1.86
CA ALA A 87 -16.72 12.95 -2.15
C ALA A 87 -17.73 12.69 -1.02
N ILE A 88 -17.75 11.47 -0.45
CA ILE A 88 -18.62 11.13 0.69
C ILE A 88 -18.29 11.99 1.92
N ARG A 89 -17.01 12.24 2.20
CA ARG A 89 -16.61 13.07 3.36
C ARG A 89 -16.94 14.55 3.17
N ALA A 90 -16.79 15.06 1.94
CA ALA A 90 -17.04 16.44 1.57
C ALA A 90 -18.54 16.78 1.43
N ASP A 91 -19.42 15.78 1.37
CA ASP A 91 -20.86 15.97 1.26
C ASP A 91 -21.44 16.65 2.52
N ALA A 92 -22.09 17.79 2.31
CA ALA A 92 -22.68 18.60 3.38
C ALA A 92 -24.11 18.17 3.76
N GLU A 93 -24.77 17.36 2.93
CA GLU A 93 -26.13 16.86 3.20
C GLU A 93 -26.11 15.60 4.09
N LEU A 94 -24.95 14.95 4.22
CA LEU A 94 -24.77 13.77 5.05
C LEU A 94 -24.33 14.12 6.47
N THR A 95 -24.99 13.50 7.45
CA THR A 95 -24.50 13.49 8.83
C THR A 95 -23.23 12.64 8.95
N GLU A 96 -22.42 12.90 9.96
CA GLU A 96 -21.20 12.13 10.22
C GLU A 96 -21.46 10.62 10.38
N ARG A 97 -22.60 10.24 10.97
CA ARG A 97 -23.00 8.83 11.07
C ARG A 97 -23.30 8.22 9.70
N GLN A 98 -23.98 8.94 8.81
CA GLN A 98 -24.30 8.47 7.46
C GLN A 98 -23.03 8.34 6.61
N LYS A 99 -22.11 9.30 6.72
CA LYS A 99 -20.79 9.23 6.07
C LYS A 99 -20.04 7.99 6.50
N GLN A 100 -20.00 7.70 7.81
CA GLN A 100 -19.33 6.52 8.33
C GLN A 100 -19.93 5.23 7.77
N VAL A 101 -21.26 5.10 7.77
CA VAL A 101 -21.94 3.90 7.21
C VAL A 101 -21.64 3.72 5.73
N LEU A 102 -21.67 4.80 4.94
CA LEU A 102 -21.36 4.74 3.51
C LEU A 102 -19.91 4.34 3.24
N LEU A 103 -18.97 4.86 4.03
CA LEU A 103 -17.57 4.48 3.94
C LEU A 103 -17.37 3.01 4.32
N ASP A 104 -18.00 2.53 5.39
CA ASP A 104 -17.89 1.14 5.83
C ASP A 104 -18.40 0.16 4.76
N VAL A 105 -19.54 0.46 4.14
CA VAL A 105 -20.12 -0.35 3.05
C VAL A 105 -19.28 -0.27 1.78
N TYR A 106 -18.77 0.90 1.44
CA TYR A 106 -17.89 1.08 0.29
C TYR A 106 -16.61 0.25 0.43
N GLU A 107 -16.01 0.27 1.63
CA GLU A 107 -14.82 -0.52 1.94
C GLU A 107 -15.09 -2.02 1.95
N SER A 108 -16.25 -2.47 2.43
CA SER A 108 -16.61 -3.89 2.41
C SER A 108 -16.68 -4.43 0.97
N PHE A 109 -17.34 -3.71 0.06
CA PHE A 109 -17.43 -4.14 -1.34
C PHE A 109 -16.08 -4.10 -2.05
N ARG A 110 -15.22 -3.13 -1.76
CA ARG A 110 -13.86 -3.12 -2.31
C ARG A 110 -13.04 -4.32 -1.86
N ARG A 111 -13.14 -4.70 -0.58
CA ARG A 111 -12.47 -5.88 -0.03
C ARG A 111 -13.00 -7.16 -0.67
N GLU A 112 -14.31 -7.31 -0.81
CA GLU A 112 -14.94 -8.44 -1.47
C GLU A 112 -14.52 -8.57 -2.94
N ASN A 113 -14.52 -7.46 -3.69
CA ASN A 113 -14.11 -7.45 -5.09
C ASN A 113 -12.61 -7.73 -5.28
N ALA A 114 -11.77 -7.25 -4.38
CA ALA A 114 -10.34 -7.56 -4.38
C ALA A 114 -10.10 -9.06 -4.11
N ALA A 115 -10.85 -9.65 -3.18
CA ALA A 115 -10.79 -11.08 -2.88
C ALA A 115 -11.37 -11.94 -4.03
N ALA A 116 -12.34 -11.42 -4.78
CA ALA A 116 -12.98 -12.10 -5.91
C ALA A 116 -12.20 -12.00 -7.24
N ARG A 117 -11.19 -11.11 -7.34
CA ARG A 117 -10.36 -11.00 -8.54
C ARG A 117 -9.37 -12.19 -8.61
N PRO A 118 -9.41 -13.04 -9.66
CA PRO A 118 -8.36 -14.02 -9.88
C PRO A 118 -7.03 -13.31 -10.17
N ALA A 119 -5.93 -13.88 -9.69
CA ALA A 119 -4.57 -13.31 -9.67
C ALA A 119 -3.93 -13.00 -11.05
N ALA A 120 -4.70 -13.00 -12.15
CA ALA A 120 -4.21 -12.85 -13.51
C ALA A 120 -4.31 -11.43 -14.09
N GLU A 121 -4.95 -10.47 -13.43
CA GLU A 121 -5.28 -9.16 -14.02
C GLU A 121 -4.70 -7.96 -13.25
N SER A 122 -3.53 -8.16 -12.62
CA SER A 122 -2.76 -7.10 -11.95
C SER A 122 -1.71 -6.51 -12.91
N ALA A 123 -2.13 -5.98 -14.05
CA ALA A 123 -1.31 -5.06 -14.84
C ALA A 123 -1.88 -3.65 -14.67
N PRO A 124 -1.09 -2.64 -14.24
CA PRO A 124 -1.55 -1.27 -14.22
C PRO A 124 -1.53 -0.75 -15.67
N THR A 125 -2.70 -0.47 -16.23
CA THR A 125 -2.80 0.45 -17.37
C THR A 125 -2.47 1.84 -16.85
N PRO A 126 -1.44 2.53 -17.35
CA PRO A 126 -1.22 3.92 -17.03
C PRO A 126 -2.28 4.74 -17.75
N ASP A 127 -3.24 5.27 -16.99
CA ASP A 127 -4.11 6.36 -17.47
C ASP A 127 -3.20 7.56 -17.76
N THR A 128 -2.97 7.80 -19.05
CA THR A 128 -2.36 9.03 -19.53
C THR A 128 -3.48 10.06 -19.60
N PRO A 129 -3.38 11.21 -18.92
CA PRO A 129 -4.41 12.23 -19.02
C PRO A 129 -4.41 12.83 -20.43
N ASP A 130 -5.52 12.62 -21.13
CA ASP A 130 -5.86 13.22 -22.41
C ASP A 130 -5.69 14.75 -22.34
N THR A 131 -4.65 15.25 -23.00
CA THR A 131 -4.45 16.69 -23.23
C THR A 131 -4.64 16.94 -24.72
N ALA A 132 -5.86 17.30 -25.10
CA ALA A 132 -6.16 18.13 -26.27
C ALA A 132 -6.63 19.50 -25.75
N PRO A 133 -6.34 20.65 -26.40
CA PRO A 133 -6.44 20.79 -27.86
C PRO A 133 -5.40 21.70 -28.54
N ALA A 134 -5.08 21.44 -29.81
CA ALA A 134 -4.73 22.47 -30.79
C ALA A 134 -4.67 21.86 -32.20
N ALA A 135 -5.68 22.15 -33.02
CA ALA A 135 -5.57 22.03 -34.47
C ALA A 135 -6.15 23.31 -35.09
N ASP A 136 -5.23 24.19 -35.43
CA ASP A 136 -5.37 25.27 -36.40
C ASP A 136 -5.67 24.63 -37.77
N THR A 137 -6.67 25.11 -38.49
CA THR A 137 -6.79 24.88 -39.94
C THR A 137 -7.43 26.10 -40.58
N LYS A 138 -6.57 27.01 -41.05
CA LYS A 138 -6.82 27.75 -42.29
C LYS A 138 -6.97 26.73 -43.42
N GLU A 139 -7.92 26.93 -44.33
CA GLU A 139 -7.69 27.10 -45.78
C GLU A 139 -8.99 26.93 -46.61
N SER A 140 -9.35 28.01 -47.32
CA SER A 140 -9.94 28.10 -48.68
C SER A 140 -11.23 27.36 -49.06
N ALA A 141 -12.31 28.13 -49.23
CA ALA A 141 -13.03 28.33 -50.50
C ALA A 141 -14.16 29.36 -50.34
#